data_AF-A0A7Y0TIS8-F1
#
_entry.id   AF-A0A7Y0TIS8-F1
#
_cell.length_a   1.000
_cell.length_b   1.000
_cell.length_c   1.000
_cell.angle_alpha   90.00
_cell.angle_beta   90.00
_cell.angle_gamma   90.00
#
_symmetry.space_group_name_H-M   'P 1'
#
loop_
_entity.id
_entity.type
_entity.pdbx_description
1 polymer ?
#
loop_
_entity_poly.entity_id
_entity_poly.type
_entity_poly.pdbx_seq_one_letter_code
_entity_poly.pdbx_strand_id
1 'polypeptide(L)'
;MRDHTPDFKMNELSAGNKALIRQTTQQLLEKLSGDGKLTSDTHLEFWVEVPNIQRPRGTFRGGFLMPDSFVFISDYFQSDSHAPHILKPGQSYLDEGLTLDHVWDDLLDELYYQVEIFTSQAASEKGVTLELWAGNRQRPEGEWIYAVDHKVELG
;
A
#
# COMPACT_ATOMS: atom_id res chain seq x y z
N MET A 1 -9.95 19.49 32.80
CA MET A 1 -10.08 18.81 31.49
C MET A 1 -9.02 17.72 31.49
N ARG A 2 -9.41 16.44 31.63
CA ARG A 2 -8.42 15.35 31.55
C ARG A 2 -8.09 15.19 30.08
N ASP A 3 -6.81 15.30 29.76
CA ASP A 3 -6.27 14.97 28.45
C ASP A 3 -6.60 13.49 28.20
N HIS A 4 -7.58 13.24 27.35
CA HIS A 4 -7.99 11.90 26.94
C HIS A 4 -7.32 11.51 25.62
N THR A 5 -6.18 12.11 25.30
CA THR A 5 -5.35 11.66 24.19
C THR A 5 -4.92 10.22 24.53
N PRO A 6 -5.39 9.20 23.80
CA PRO A 6 -4.87 7.85 23.97
C PRO A 6 -3.37 7.89 23.72
N ASP A 7 -2.57 7.22 24.55
CA ASP A 7 -1.14 7.05 24.29
C ASP A 7 -1.00 6.28 22.95
N PHE A 8 -0.82 7.03 21.86
CA PHE A 8 -0.53 6.46 20.56
C PHE A 8 0.92 6.00 20.59
N LYS A 9 1.10 4.69 20.78
CA LYS A 9 2.41 4.05 20.64
C LYS A 9 2.46 3.40 19.27
N MET A 10 3.27 3.97 18.37
CA MET A 10 3.54 3.33 17.09
C MET A 10 4.36 2.07 17.34
N ASN A 11 3.89 0.95 16.80
CA ASN A 11 4.64 -0.30 16.80
C ASN A 11 5.31 -0.39 15.42
N GLU A 12 6.63 -0.31 15.39
CA GLU A 12 7.39 -0.45 14.15
C GLU A 12 7.31 -1.89 13.65
N LEU A 13 7.08 -2.04 12.35
CA LEU A 13 7.07 -3.35 11.71
C LEU A 13 8.43 -4.01 11.87
N SER A 14 8.41 -5.31 12.18
CA SER A 14 9.62 -6.12 12.17
C SER A 14 10.31 -6.09 10.79
N ALA A 15 11.63 -6.29 10.75
CA ALA A 15 12.36 -6.36 9.48
C ALA A 15 11.82 -7.47 8.55
N GLY A 16 11.32 -8.58 9.13
CA GLY A 16 10.66 -9.65 8.39
C GLY A 16 9.35 -9.19 7.74
N ASN A 17 8.53 -8.44 8.48
CA ASN A 17 7.27 -7.88 7.96
C ASN A 17 7.53 -6.82 6.89
N LYS A 18 8.53 -5.94 7.08
CA LYS A 18 8.95 -4.98 6.04
C LYS A 18 9.41 -5.67 4.76
N ALA A 19 10.21 -6.74 4.88
CA ALA A 19 10.66 -7.53 3.73
C ALA A 19 9.51 -8.25 3.00
N LEU A 20 8.56 -8.82 3.76
CA LEU A 20 7.37 -9.47 3.20
C LEU A 20 6.49 -8.48 2.44
N ILE A 21 6.24 -7.31 3.02
CA ILE A 21 5.49 -6.22 2.37
C ILE A 21 6.22 -5.76 1.11
N ARG A 22 7.55 -5.53 1.18
CA ARG A 22 8.37 -5.15 0.00
C ARG A 22 8.21 -6.13 -1.13
N GLN A 23 8.43 -7.42 -0.86
CA GLN A 23 8.33 -8.46 -1.87
C GLN A 23 6.93 -8.52 -2.47
N THR A 24 5.89 -8.42 -1.64
CA THR A 24 4.50 -8.48 -2.09
C THR A 24 4.14 -7.29 -2.97
N THR A 25 4.48 -6.08 -2.55
CA THR A 25 4.24 -4.86 -3.34
C THR A 25 5.00 -4.89 -4.67
N GLN A 26 6.26 -5.34 -4.66
CA GLN A 26 7.05 -5.51 -5.89
C GLN A 26 6.38 -6.47 -6.87
N GLN A 27 5.95 -7.65 -6.40
CA GLN A 27 5.26 -8.64 -7.23
C GLN A 27 3.95 -8.10 -7.82
N LEU A 28 3.18 -7.34 -7.03
CA LEU A 28 1.95 -6.72 -7.51
C LEU A 28 2.22 -5.69 -8.61
N LEU A 29 3.17 -4.77 -8.40
CA LEU A 29 3.47 -3.73 -9.40
C LEU A 29 4.12 -4.31 -10.66
N GLU A 30 5.00 -5.31 -10.54
CA GLU A 30 5.56 -6.03 -11.67
C GLU A 30 4.48 -6.76 -12.48
N LYS A 31 3.53 -7.42 -11.80
CA LYS A 31 2.41 -8.10 -12.45
C LYS A 31 1.50 -7.10 -13.18
N LEU A 32 1.17 -5.98 -12.52
CA LEU A 32 0.34 -4.91 -13.06
C LEU A 32 0.99 -4.25 -14.29
N SER A 33 2.30 -4.02 -14.23
CA SER A 33 3.11 -3.54 -15.34
C SER A 33 3.14 -4.56 -16.47
N GLY A 34 3.43 -5.83 -16.17
CA GLY A 34 3.45 -6.93 -17.15
C GLY A 34 2.13 -7.13 -17.89
N ASP A 35 1.00 -6.86 -17.23
CA ASP A 35 -0.33 -6.93 -17.83
C ASP A 35 -0.69 -5.66 -18.64
N GLY A 36 0.21 -4.67 -18.70
CA GLY A 36 0.00 -3.40 -19.41
C GLY A 36 -1.09 -2.54 -18.78
N LYS A 37 -1.29 -2.67 -17.46
CA LYS A 37 -2.37 -1.99 -16.70
C LYS A 37 -1.86 -0.88 -15.79
N LEU A 38 -0.55 -0.65 -15.76
CA LEU A 38 0.06 0.50 -15.11
C LEU A 38 -0.20 1.78 -15.92
N THR A 39 -1.14 2.58 -15.45
CA THR A 39 -1.58 3.84 -16.06
C THR A 39 -1.50 4.96 -15.02
N SER A 40 -1.76 6.22 -15.43
CA SER A 40 -1.79 7.36 -14.51
C SER A 40 -2.81 7.22 -13.38
N ASP A 41 -3.88 6.46 -13.61
CA ASP A 41 -5.00 6.34 -12.68
C ASP A 41 -4.83 5.16 -11.73
N THR A 42 -3.66 4.51 -11.80
CA THR A 42 -3.36 3.29 -11.07
C THR A 42 -2.90 3.61 -9.65
N HIS A 43 -3.51 2.95 -8.69
CA HIS A 43 -3.27 3.16 -7.26
C HIS A 43 -3.00 1.84 -6.55
N LEU A 44 -2.24 1.95 -5.47
CA LEU A 44 -2.00 0.90 -4.50
C LEU A 44 -2.88 1.18 -3.27
N GLU A 45 -3.75 0.24 -2.96
CA GLU A 45 -4.60 0.22 -1.78
C GLU A 45 -4.18 -0.93 -0.86
N PHE A 46 -4.46 -0.77 0.43
CA PHE A 46 -4.25 -1.84 1.38
C PHE A 46 -5.32 -1.87 2.46
N TRP A 47 -5.50 -3.06 3.01
CA TRP A 47 -6.42 -3.34 4.09
C TRP A 47 -5.70 -4.08 5.20
N VAL A 48 -5.83 -3.58 6.42
CA VAL A 48 -5.27 -4.22 7.63
C VAL A 48 -6.41 -4.78 8.47
N GLU A 49 -6.39 -6.08 8.71
CA GLU A 49 -7.25 -6.77 9.64
C GLU A 49 -6.44 -7.17 10.89
N VAL A 50 -6.85 -6.67 12.06
CA VAL A 50 -6.18 -6.96 13.33
C VAL A 50 -7.02 -7.96 14.14
N PRO A 51 -6.45 -9.09 14.60
CA PRO A 51 -7.18 -10.08 15.39
C PRO A 51 -7.87 -9.47 16.60
N ASN A 52 -9.10 -9.93 16.87
CA ASN A 52 -9.89 -9.55 18.05
C ASN A 52 -10.29 -8.07 18.15
N ILE A 53 -9.96 -7.24 17.15
CA ILE A 53 -10.46 -5.88 17.03
C ILE A 53 -11.69 -5.90 16.12
N GLN A 54 -12.88 -5.92 16.73
CA GLN A 54 -14.12 -5.72 15.97
C GLN A 54 -14.21 -4.26 15.54
N ARG A 55 -14.01 -3.98 14.25
CA ARG A 55 -14.32 -2.68 13.68
C ARG A 55 -15.85 -2.47 13.66
N PRO A 56 -16.36 -1.27 13.94
CA PRO A 56 -17.81 -1.00 13.94
C PRO A 56 -18.46 -1.42 12.62
N ARG A 57 -19.59 -2.15 12.71
CA ARG A 57 -20.42 -2.51 11.55
C ARG A 57 -20.77 -1.24 10.75
N GLY A 58 -20.37 -1.23 9.48
CA GLY A 58 -20.35 -0.04 8.62
C GLY A 58 -19.06 0.07 7.79
N THR A 59 -18.02 -0.66 8.18
CA THR A 59 -16.90 -1.05 7.30
C THR A 59 -17.40 -2.14 6.35
N PHE A 60 -17.93 -1.74 5.20
CA PHE A 60 -18.49 -2.66 4.19
C PHE A 60 -17.40 -3.58 3.59
N ARG A 61 -17.83 -4.66 2.94
CA ARG A 61 -17.05 -5.56 2.04
C ARG A 61 -16.44 -4.86 0.80
N GLY A 62 -16.19 -3.56 0.91
CA GLY A 62 -15.63 -2.61 -0.06
C GLY A 62 -15.35 -1.33 0.71
N GLY A 63 -14.54 -1.46 1.77
CA GLY A 63 -14.47 -0.56 2.91
C GLY A 63 -14.38 0.92 2.56
N PHE A 64 -14.96 1.76 3.42
CA PHE A 64 -14.53 3.15 3.52
C PHE A 64 -13.04 3.13 3.81
N LEU A 65 -12.25 3.33 2.75
CA LEU A 65 -11.04 4.12 2.79
C LEU A 65 -11.23 5.20 3.86
N MET A 66 -10.27 5.34 4.80
CA MET A 66 -9.93 6.72 5.08
C MET A 66 -9.66 7.33 3.70
N PRO A 67 -10.25 8.48 3.32
CA PRO A 67 -10.15 9.06 1.98
C PRO A 67 -8.73 9.20 1.39
N ASP A 68 -7.69 8.80 2.14
CA ASP A 68 -6.27 8.98 1.92
C ASP A 68 -5.43 7.68 2.09
N SER A 69 -6.02 6.46 2.21
CA SER A 69 -5.24 5.20 2.32
C SER A 69 -5.00 4.52 0.96
N PHE A 70 -4.67 5.31 -0.05
CA PHE A 70 -4.21 4.82 -1.33
C PHE A 70 -2.99 5.63 -1.77
N VAL A 71 -2.06 4.96 -2.42
CA VAL A 71 -0.87 5.61 -2.99
C VAL A 71 -1.02 5.66 -4.48
N PHE A 72 -0.88 6.84 -5.09
CA PHE A 72 -0.83 6.97 -6.54
C PHE A 72 0.48 6.41 -7.04
N ILE A 73 0.42 5.29 -7.76
CA ILE A 73 1.63 4.63 -8.27
C ILE A 73 2.33 5.55 -9.28
N SER A 74 1.57 6.43 -9.95
CA SER A 74 2.09 7.45 -10.88
C SER A 74 3.00 8.50 -10.25
N ASP A 75 2.91 8.72 -8.94
CA ASP A 75 3.78 9.66 -8.23
C ASP A 75 5.20 9.10 -8.08
N TYR A 76 5.32 7.77 -8.12
CA TYR A 76 6.55 7.02 -7.91
C TYR A 76 7.11 6.48 -9.22
N PHE A 77 6.27 5.91 -10.07
CA PHE A 77 6.70 5.17 -11.26
C PHE A 77 6.03 5.68 -12.53
N GLN A 78 6.73 5.49 -13.64
CA GLN A 78 6.16 5.60 -14.98
C GLN A 78 6.32 4.27 -15.72
N SER A 79 5.39 3.99 -16.65
CA SER A 79 5.50 2.86 -17.54
C SER A 79 6.49 3.15 -18.67
N ASP A 80 7.31 2.17 -19.04
CA ASP A 80 8.16 2.28 -20.23
C ASP A 80 7.33 1.97 -21.49
N SER A 81 7.21 2.95 -22.38
CA SER A 81 6.50 2.83 -23.66
C SER A 81 7.10 1.76 -24.59
N HIS A 82 8.38 1.43 -24.45
CA HIS A 82 9.07 0.40 -25.23
C HIS A 82 9.15 -0.95 -24.52
N ALA A 83 9.00 -0.97 -23.19
CA ALA A 83 9.07 -2.16 -22.37
C ALA A 83 8.04 -2.09 -21.23
N PRO A 84 6.73 -2.26 -21.52
CA PRO A 84 5.65 -1.96 -20.57
C PRO A 84 5.67 -2.79 -19.27
N HIS A 85 6.50 -3.83 -19.20
CA HIS A 85 6.76 -4.66 -18.02
C HIS A 85 7.88 -4.12 -17.11
N ILE A 86 8.55 -3.03 -17.51
CA ILE A 86 9.65 -2.41 -16.76
C ILE A 86 9.13 -1.13 -16.11
N LEU A 87 9.23 -1.10 -14.77
CA LEU A 87 8.99 0.10 -13.98
C LEU A 87 10.18 1.06 -14.13
N LYS A 88 9.88 2.32 -14.44
CA LYS A 88 10.86 3.41 -14.44
C LYS A 88 10.55 4.39 -13.31
N PRO A 89 11.56 5.08 -12.77
CA PRO A 89 11.34 6.18 -11.85
C PRO A 89 10.39 7.21 -12.46
N GLY A 90 9.50 7.78 -11.64
CA GLY A 90 8.67 8.91 -12.00
C GLY A 90 9.51 10.11 -12.43
N GLN A 91 8.90 11.05 -13.14
CA GLN A 91 9.64 12.16 -13.75
C GLN A 91 10.37 13.03 -12.71
N SER A 92 9.76 13.29 -11.55
CA SER A 92 10.38 14.03 -10.44
C SER A 92 11.69 13.40 -9.97
N TYR A 93 11.70 12.08 -9.78
CA TYR A 93 12.90 11.34 -9.40
C TYR A 93 14.00 11.40 -10.47
N LEU A 94 13.62 11.34 -11.75
CA LEU A 94 14.58 11.50 -12.84
C LEU A 94 15.19 12.90 -12.88
N ASP A 95 14.37 13.94 -12.65
CA ASP A 95 14.82 15.34 -12.64
C ASP A 95 15.82 15.60 -11.50
N GLU A 96 15.68 14.87 -10.39
CA GLU A 96 16.59 14.91 -9.23
C GLU A 96 17.80 13.96 -9.38
N GLY A 97 17.88 13.18 -10.48
CA GLY A 97 18.95 12.22 -10.72
C GLY A 97 18.90 10.98 -9.81
N LEU A 98 17.73 10.67 -9.24
CA LEU A 98 17.50 9.54 -8.36
C LEU A 98 17.28 8.24 -9.15
N THR A 99 17.59 7.11 -8.51
CA THR A 99 17.47 5.78 -9.12
C THR A 99 16.15 5.11 -8.76
N LEU A 100 15.83 4.00 -9.44
CA LEU A 100 14.66 3.18 -9.12
C LEU A 100 14.66 2.67 -7.67
N ASP A 101 15.84 2.43 -7.07
CA ASP A 101 15.94 2.01 -5.67
C ASP A 101 15.42 3.09 -4.71
N HIS A 102 15.71 4.36 -4.98
CA HIS A 102 15.21 5.48 -4.16
C HIS A 102 13.68 5.57 -4.21
N VAL A 103 13.10 5.41 -5.41
CA VAL A 103 11.64 5.39 -5.61
C VAL A 103 11.00 4.27 -4.81
N TRP A 104 11.60 3.08 -4.83
CA TRP A 104 11.11 1.95 -4.07
C TRP A 104 11.16 2.21 -2.57
N ASP A 105 12.26 2.75 -2.09
CA ASP A 105 12.43 3.02 -0.66
C ASP A 105 11.43 4.09 -0.19
N ASP A 106 11.19 5.16 -0.95
CA ASP A 106 10.19 6.20 -0.62
C ASP A 106 8.76 5.65 -0.61
N LEU A 107 8.36 4.87 -1.64
CA LEU A 107 7.05 4.22 -1.67
C LEU A 107 6.85 3.29 -0.46
N LEU A 108 7.88 2.50 -0.15
CA LEU A 108 7.82 1.49 0.90
C LEU A 108 7.80 2.14 2.28
N ASP A 109 8.56 3.22 2.49
CA ASP A 109 8.55 3.96 3.76
C ASP A 109 7.16 4.58 4.01
N GLU A 110 6.51 5.14 2.99
CA GLU A 110 5.12 5.59 3.11
C GLU A 110 4.18 4.42 3.48
N LEU A 111 4.27 3.31 2.75
CA LEU A 111 3.41 2.15 2.98
C LEU A 111 3.63 1.55 4.39
N TYR A 112 4.88 1.42 4.82
CA TYR A 112 5.22 0.92 6.16
C TYR A 112 4.63 1.81 7.23
N TYR A 113 4.82 3.13 7.11
CA TYR A 113 4.31 4.09 8.07
C TYR A 113 2.78 4.00 8.19
N GLN A 114 2.07 3.89 7.07
CA GLN A 114 0.62 3.73 7.11
C GLN A 114 0.20 2.40 7.75
N VAL A 115 0.85 1.28 7.42
CA VAL A 115 0.57 -0.03 8.04
C VAL A 115 0.86 0.00 9.55
N GLU A 116 1.94 0.63 9.98
CA GLU A 116 2.31 0.82 11.40
C GLU A 116 1.23 1.62 12.15
N ILE A 117 0.65 2.65 11.53
CA ILE A 117 -0.49 3.39 12.11
C ILE A 117 -1.69 2.46 12.35
N PHE A 118 -2.06 1.65 11.35
CA PHE A 118 -3.24 0.77 11.45
C PHE A 118 -3.02 -0.44 12.37
N THR A 119 -1.77 -0.80 12.64
CA THR A 119 -1.39 -1.89 13.56
C THR A 119 -0.99 -1.40 14.96
N SER A 120 -0.89 -0.09 15.18
CA SER A 120 -0.50 0.53 16.47
C SER A 120 -1.33 0.07 17.68
N GLN A 121 -2.61 -0.27 17.48
CA GLN A 121 -3.50 -0.74 18.55
C GLN A 121 -3.40 -2.25 18.81
N ALA A 122 -2.71 -3.00 17.95
CA ALA A 122 -2.50 -4.42 18.14
C ALA A 122 -1.47 -4.65 19.25
N ALA A 123 -1.82 -5.46 20.25
CA ALA A 123 -0.88 -5.89 21.28
C ALA A 123 0.25 -6.80 20.73
N SER A 124 0.06 -7.34 19.52
CA SER A 124 0.97 -8.21 18.80
C SER A 124 0.66 -8.12 17.30
N GLU A 125 1.68 -8.04 16.45
CA GLU A 125 1.55 -8.12 14.98
C GLU A 125 1.15 -9.52 14.51
N LYS A 126 1.43 -10.55 15.32
CA LYS A 126 1.10 -11.94 15.00
C LYS A 126 -0.39 -12.13 14.68
N GLY A 127 -0.66 -12.57 13.44
CA GLY A 127 -2.00 -12.81 12.94
C GLY A 127 -2.68 -11.58 12.36
N VAL A 128 -2.01 -10.42 12.33
CA VAL A 128 -2.46 -9.28 11.52
C VAL A 128 -2.41 -9.69 10.07
N THR A 129 -3.53 -9.48 9.39
CA THR A 129 -3.68 -9.76 7.98
C THR A 129 -3.56 -8.45 7.21
N LEU A 130 -2.67 -8.39 6.23
CA LEU A 130 -2.53 -7.30 5.29
C LEU A 130 -2.97 -7.78 3.90
N GLU A 131 -3.87 -7.05 3.28
CA GLU A 131 -4.35 -7.32 1.93
C GLU A 131 -4.04 -6.11 1.05
N LEU A 132 -3.24 -6.30 0.01
CA LEU A 132 -2.77 -5.27 -0.90
C LEU A 132 -3.49 -5.40 -2.25
N TRP A 133 -3.91 -4.29 -2.82
CA TRP A 133 -4.61 -4.20 -4.11
C TRP A 133 -3.93 -3.15 -4.98
N ALA A 134 -3.51 -3.51 -6.19
CA ALA A 134 -2.94 -2.55 -7.15
C ALA A 134 -3.74 -2.57 -8.45
N GLY A 135 -4.25 -1.41 -8.89
CA GLY A 135 -5.15 -1.38 -10.04
C GLY A 135 -5.80 -0.04 -10.36
N ASN A 136 -6.85 -0.09 -11.18
CA ASN A 136 -7.64 1.06 -11.61
C ASN A 136 -9.12 0.87 -11.25
N ARG A 137 -9.81 1.94 -10.87
CA ARG A 137 -11.26 1.97 -10.63
C ARG A 137 -11.85 3.29 -11.14
N GLN A 138 -13.13 3.29 -11.50
CA GLN A 138 -13.77 4.46 -12.11
C GLN A 138 -13.89 5.66 -11.17
N ARG A 139 -13.88 5.43 -9.85
CA ARG A 139 -13.91 6.41 -8.76
C ARG A 139 -13.33 5.81 -7.48
N PRO A 140 -12.90 6.62 -6.49
CA PRO A 140 -12.40 6.12 -5.22
C PRO A 140 -13.39 5.26 -4.38
N GLU A 141 -14.63 5.13 -4.82
CA GLU A 141 -15.66 4.26 -4.21
C GLU A 141 -16.26 3.27 -5.24
N GLY A 142 -15.70 3.23 -6.45
CA GLY A 142 -16.20 2.42 -7.56
C GLY A 142 -15.60 1.03 -7.61
N GLU A 143 -16.22 0.15 -8.40
CA GLU A 143 -15.67 -1.19 -8.67
C GLU A 143 -14.31 -1.10 -9.38
N TRP A 144 -13.42 -2.03 -9.02
CA TRP A 144 -12.16 -2.23 -9.74
C TRP A 144 -12.45 -2.57 -11.20
N ILE A 145 -11.91 -1.75 -12.11
CA ILE A 145 -11.90 -2.06 -13.54
C ILE A 145 -10.92 -3.21 -13.79
N TYR A 146 -9.79 -3.16 -13.09
CA TYR A 146 -8.77 -4.19 -13.04
C TYR A 146 -7.97 -3.99 -11.76
N ALA A 147 -7.69 -5.08 -11.04
CA ALA A 147 -6.77 -5.08 -9.91
C ALA A 147 -6.03 -6.40 -9.83
N VAL A 148 -4.82 -6.34 -9.29
CA VAL A 148 -4.10 -7.49 -8.74
C VAL A 148 -4.09 -7.36 -7.24
N ASP A 149 -4.39 -8.45 -6.55
CA ASP A 149 -4.43 -8.47 -5.10
C ASP A 149 -3.53 -9.55 -4.52
N HIS A 150 -3.02 -9.29 -3.31
CA HIS A 150 -2.33 -10.30 -2.53
C HIS A 150 -2.58 -10.10 -1.04
N LYS A 151 -2.80 -11.22 -0.36
CA LYS A 151 -3.08 -11.26 1.07
C LYS A 151 -1.94 -11.95 1.81
N VAL A 152 -1.38 -11.28 2.80
CA VAL A 152 -0.27 -11.78 3.63
C VAL A 152 -0.61 -11.69 5.11
N GLU A 153 -0.03 -12.60 5.89
CA GLU A 153 -0.12 -12.57 7.35
C GLU A 153 1.21 -12.06 7.91
N LEU A 154 1.14 -11.06 8.78
CA LEU A 154 2.29 -10.49 9.50
C LEU A 154 2.58 -11.34 10.75
N GLY A 155 3.87 -11.54 11.05
CA GLY A 155 4.35 -12.50 12.05
C GLY A 155 5.40 -11.94 13.00
#